data_AF-A0A929F1Q9-F1
#
_entry.id   AF-A0A929F1Q9-F1
#
_cell.length_a   1.000
_cell.length_b   1.000
_cell.length_c   1.000
_cell.angle_alpha   90.00
_cell.angle_beta   90.00
_cell.angle_gamma   90.00
#
_symmetry.space_group_name_H-M   'P 1'
#
loop_
_entity.id
_entity.type
_entity.pdbx_description
1 polymer ?
#
loop_
_entity_poly.entity_id
_entity_poly.type
_entity_poly.pdbx_seq_one_letter_code
_entity_poly.pdbx_strand_id
1 'polypeptide(L)'
;MSQPSTDLYLRKGADRRLRGGHLWVYSNEVDSKKNPLGQFQSGDMVCVRGADGAVLGSAYMEPQSLICGRVYALRDRRELNESLLRFLIERALGNRQAVFDKPFYRLVYGDSDYLPGLIVDRFGEYLVVQLNNAGIERFESAIFTVLINLLQPAGILLRADSRGRKELGLPDRKEVVHGEVPRQLELEENGVRFMAPVWDGQKTGWFYDHRMARARLAAHVVGKDVLDVYSYIGGWGVRAAAFGA
;
A
#
# COMPACT_ATOMS: atom_id res chain seq x y z
N MET A 1 22.72 11.14 10.26
CA MET A 1 22.30 12.47 10.75
C MET A 1 20.91 12.74 10.20
N SER A 2 19.89 12.75 11.07
CA SER A 2 18.49 13.00 10.70
C SER A 2 18.39 14.41 10.10
N GLN A 3 17.91 14.54 8.87
CA GLN A 3 17.67 15.87 8.29
C GLN A 3 16.61 16.58 9.14
N PRO A 4 16.82 17.84 9.55
CA PRO A 4 15.77 18.59 10.23
C PRO A 4 14.57 18.68 9.27
N SER A 5 13.45 18.04 9.61
CA SER A 5 12.27 18.06 8.74
C SER A 5 11.83 19.52 8.54
N THR A 6 11.86 20.00 7.29
CA THR A 6 11.34 21.31 6.92
C THR A 6 9.85 21.38 7.29
N ASP A 7 9.39 22.52 7.80
CA ASP A 7 7.97 22.69 8.12
C ASP A 7 7.16 22.99 6.84
N LEU A 8 5.98 22.39 6.72
CA LEU A 8 4.96 22.68 5.70
C LEU A 8 3.74 23.29 6.38
N TYR A 9 3.49 24.58 6.18
CA TYR A 9 2.37 25.29 6.78
C TYR A 9 1.11 25.20 5.92
N LEU A 10 -0.02 24.86 6.55
CA LEU A 10 -1.34 24.92 5.93
C LEU A 10 -1.97 26.30 6.08
N ARG A 11 -2.85 26.65 5.15
CA ARG A 11 -3.70 27.84 5.22
C ARG A 11 -4.64 27.75 6.43
N LYS A 12 -5.06 28.91 6.94
CA LYS A 12 -6.04 28.99 8.02
C LYS A 12 -7.33 28.25 7.63
N GLY A 13 -7.75 27.29 8.45
CA GLY A 13 -8.96 26.48 8.24
C GLY A 13 -8.80 25.25 7.33
N ALA A 14 -7.63 25.05 6.72
CA ALA A 14 -7.36 23.90 5.85
C ALA A 14 -6.91 22.63 6.61
N ASP A 15 -6.80 22.70 7.94
CA ASP A 15 -6.33 21.63 8.81
C ASP A 15 -7.44 20.68 9.30
N ARG A 16 -8.72 20.99 9.03
CA ARG A 16 -9.87 20.23 9.52
C ARG A 16 -9.80 18.74 9.19
N ARG A 17 -9.41 18.37 7.95
CA ARG A 17 -9.35 16.97 7.51
C ARG A 17 -8.26 16.19 8.23
N LEU A 18 -7.06 16.77 8.34
CA LEU A 18 -5.94 16.14 9.06
C LEU A 18 -6.25 15.99 10.54
N ARG A 19 -6.88 16.99 11.16
CA ARG A 19 -7.36 16.88 12.55
C ARG A 19 -8.39 15.75 12.71
N GLY A 20 -9.20 15.49 11.68
CA GLY A 20 -10.11 14.35 11.62
C GLY A 20 -9.46 13.00 11.31
N GLY A 21 -8.14 12.95 11.07
CA GLY A 21 -7.38 11.74 10.81
C GLY A 21 -7.12 11.42 9.33
N HIS A 22 -7.46 12.33 8.41
CA HIS A 22 -7.11 12.17 7.01
C HIS A 22 -5.59 12.20 6.81
N LEU A 23 -5.07 11.44 5.84
CA LEU A 23 -3.62 11.29 5.63
C LEU A 23 -3.07 12.08 4.44
N TRP A 24 -3.91 12.83 3.73
CA TRP A 24 -3.48 13.61 2.57
C TRP A 24 -3.51 15.10 2.86
N VAL A 25 -2.46 15.77 2.41
CA VAL A 25 -2.37 17.22 2.27
C VAL A 25 -2.56 17.55 0.80
N TYR A 26 -3.50 18.41 0.49
CA TYR A 26 -3.75 18.85 -0.89
C TYR A 26 -2.97 20.12 -1.22
N SER A 27 -2.54 20.27 -2.47
CA SER A 27 -1.74 21.42 -2.92
C SER A 27 -2.42 22.77 -2.69
N ASN A 28 -3.75 22.82 -2.76
CA ASN A 28 -4.54 24.02 -2.49
C ASN A 28 -4.72 24.34 -1.00
N GLU A 29 -4.37 23.42 -0.10
CA GLU A 29 -4.42 23.61 1.36
C GLU A 29 -3.13 24.24 1.91
N VAL A 30 -2.02 24.19 1.16
CA VAL A 30 -0.71 24.70 1.55
C VAL A 30 -0.67 26.23 1.49
N ASP A 31 -0.07 26.86 2.50
CA ASP A 31 0.26 28.28 2.48
C ASP A 31 1.47 28.52 1.58
N SER A 32 1.20 28.74 0.30
CA SER A 32 2.23 28.94 -0.73
C SER A 32 3.07 30.20 -0.54
N LYS A 33 2.66 31.15 0.33
CA LYS A 33 3.48 32.32 0.67
C LYS A 33 4.61 31.94 1.61
N LYS A 34 4.34 31.04 2.57
CA LYS A 34 5.35 30.51 3.51
C LYS A 34 6.15 29.36 2.90
N ASN A 35 5.47 28.47 2.19
CA ASN A 35 6.07 27.29 1.60
C ASN A 35 5.63 27.15 0.13
N PRO A 36 6.30 27.85 -0.80
CA PRO A 36 6.09 27.61 -2.23
C PRO A 36 6.37 26.14 -2.56
N LEU A 37 5.44 25.43 -3.20
CA LEU A 37 5.59 23.99 -3.44
C LEU A 37 6.82 23.64 -4.29
N GLY A 38 7.25 24.54 -5.17
CA GLY A 38 8.42 24.36 -6.03
C GLY A 38 9.76 24.29 -5.28
N GLN A 39 9.80 24.60 -3.98
CA GLN A 39 11.01 24.44 -3.16
C GLN A 39 11.24 22.99 -2.70
N PHE A 40 10.22 22.13 -2.80
CA PHE A 40 10.31 20.74 -2.38
C PHE A 40 10.57 19.82 -3.57
N GLN A 41 11.20 18.69 -3.29
CA GLN A 41 11.34 17.56 -4.21
C GLN A 41 10.46 16.39 -3.76
N SER A 42 10.13 15.51 -4.70
CA SER A 42 9.37 14.30 -4.41
C SER A 42 10.13 13.41 -3.40
N GLY A 43 9.46 13.08 -2.31
CA GLY A 43 10.00 12.32 -1.19
C GLY A 43 10.70 13.14 -0.10
N ASP A 44 10.74 14.47 -0.19
CA ASP A 44 11.23 15.31 0.92
C ASP A 44 10.37 15.11 2.16
N MET A 45 11.02 14.99 3.32
CA MET A 45 10.35 14.78 4.60
C MET A 45 9.99 16.12 5.25
N VAL A 46 8.74 16.27 5.68
CA VAL A 46 8.23 17.52 6.26
C VAL A 46 7.42 17.29 7.54
N CYS A 47 7.42 18.32 8.40
CA CYS A 47 6.47 18.44 9.50
C CYS A 47 5.31 19.33 9.05
N VAL A 48 4.11 18.76 8.95
CA VAL A 48 2.90 19.50 8.57
C VAL A 48 2.42 20.30 9.77
N ARG A 49 2.24 21.62 9.59
CA ARG A 49 1.80 22.55 10.63
C ARG A 49 0.52 23.26 10.26
N GLY A 50 -0.30 23.53 11.26
CA GLY A 50 -1.44 24.44 11.15
C GLY A 50 -0.98 25.90 10.98
N ALA A 51 -1.92 26.78 10.62
CA ALA A 51 -1.65 28.21 10.53
C ALA A 51 -1.26 28.84 11.89
N ASP A 52 -1.65 28.19 12.98
CA ASP A 52 -1.31 28.48 14.38
C ASP A 52 0.07 27.92 14.81
N GLY A 53 0.75 27.16 13.94
CA GLY A 53 2.02 26.50 14.22
C GLY A 53 1.92 25.12 14.87
N ALA A 54 0.70 24.65 15.19
CA ALA A 54 0.49 23.35 15.80
C ALA A 54 0.95 22.21 14.87
N VAL A 55 1.57 21.18 15.44
CA VAL A 55 1.97 19.98 14.68
C VAL A 55 0.74 19.18 14.31
N LEU A 56 0.54 18.97 13.01
CA LEU A 56 -0.56 18.18 12.45
C LEU A 56 -0.11 16.78 12.04
N GLY A 57 1.18 16.60 11.75
CA GLY A 57 1.75 15.29 11.46
C GLY A 57 3.08 15.37 10.72
N SER A 58 3.65 14.21 10.43
CA SER A 58 4.83 14.05 9.60
C SER A 58 4.45 13.41 8.27
N ALA A 59 5.00 13.95 7.18
CA ALA A 59 4.66 13.57 5.83
C ALA A 59 5.90 13.56 4.94
N TYR A 60 5.77 12.94 3.78
CA TYR A 60 6.69 13.17 2.67
C TYR A 60 5.96 13.84 1.50
N MET A 61 6.71 14.60 0.70
CA MET A 61 6.17 15.47 -0.35
C MET A 61 6.02 14.76 -1.70
N GLU A 62 4.99 15.13 -2.44
CA GLU A 62 4.78 14.86 -3.87
C GLU A 62 4.38 16.19 -4.55
N PRO A 63 5.29 17.18 -4.66
CA PRO A 63 4.91 18.58 -4.88
C PRO A 63 4.20 18.86 -6.21
N GLN A 64 4.36 17.99 -7.21
CA GLN A 64 3.69 18.07 -8.51
C GLN A 64 2.28 17.44 -8.52
N SER A 65 1.87 16.77 -7.44
CA SER A 65 0.58 16.09 -7.31
C SER A 65 -0.47 16.99 -6.64
N LEU A 66 -1.75 16.72 -6.93
CA LEU A 66 -2.86 17.30 -6.18
C LEU A 66 -2.78 16.90 -4.69
N ILE A 67 -2.40 15.65 -4.42
CA ILE A 67 -2.04 15.19 -3.07
C ILE A 67 -0.55 15.46 -2.90
N CYS A 68 -0.21 16.65 -2.45
CA CYS A 68 1.18 17.10 -2.40
C CYS A 68 1.94 16.67 -1.15
N GLY A 69 1.25 16.14 -0.13
CA GLY A 69 1.85 15.58 1.07
C GLY A 69 1.12 14.33 1.52
N ARG A 70 1.88 13.29 1.85
CA ARG A 70 1.39 11.99 2.34
C ARG A 70 1.81 11.79 3.78
N VAL A 71 0.85 11.92 4.69
CA VAL A 71 1.08 11.83 6.14
C VAL A 71 1.22 10.37 6.56
N TYR A 72 2.31 10.05 7.25
CA TYR A 72 2.56 8.72 7.82
C TYR A 72 2.50 8.70 9.35
N ALA A 73 2.54 9.87 10.00
CA ALA A 73 2.37 10.01 11.44
C ALA A 73 1.46 11.21 11.74
N LEU A 74 0.28 10.98 12.31
CA LEU A 74 -0.66 12.05 12.66
C LEU A 74 -0.29 12.68 14.00
N ARG A 75 -0.42 14.01 14.09
CA ARG A 75 -0.25 14.82 15.31
C ARG A 75 1.08 14.62 16.03
N ASP A 76 2.08 14.11 15.32
CA ASP A 76 3.38 13.76 15.87
C ASP A 76 4.48 14.12 14.87
N ARG A 77 5.61 14.58 15.41
CA ARG A 77 6.82 14.83 14.64
C ARG A 77 7.72 13.61 14.76
N ARG A 78 7.58 12.68 13.82
CA ARG A 78 8.38 11.45 13.74
C ARG A 78 9.13 11.39 12.43
N GLU A 79 10.38 10.99 12.53
CA GLU A 79 11.13 10.52 11.37
C GLU A 79 10.57 9.16 10.93
N LEU A 80 10.39 8.98 9.62
CA LEU A 80 10.15 7.66 9.06
C LEU A 80 11.49 6.93 9.03
N ASN A 81 11.64 5.92 9.89
CA ASN A 81 12.84 5.10 9.99
C ASN A 81 12.45 3.62 10.11
N GLU A 82 13.45 2.73 10.11
CA GLU A 82 13.21 1.29 10.20
C GLU A 82 12.36 0.90 11.41
N SER A 83 12.57 1.53 12.57
CA SER A 83 11.79 1.24 13.78
C SER A 83 10.31 1.61 13.64
N LEU A 84 10.00 2.77 13.03
CA LEU A 84 8.62 3.15 12.77
C LEU A 84 7.99 2.24 11.69
N LEU A 85 8.73 1.92 10.62
CA LEU A 85 8.29 1.00 9.57
C LEU A 85 7.97 -0.38 10.15
N ARG A 86 8.85 -0.92 11.00
CA ARG A 86 8.63 -2.16 11.75
C ARG A 86 7.33 -2.11 12.54
N PHE A 87 7.16 -1.09 13.37
CA PHE A 87 5.96 -0.94 14.18
C PHE A 87 4.67 -0.90 13.33
N LEU A 88 4.67 -0.15 12.23
CA LEU A 88 3.50 -0.03 11.35
C LEU A 88 3.20 -1.34 10.61
N ILE A 89 4.23 -2.04 10.12
CA ILE A 89 4.08 -3.32 9.42
C ILE A 89 3.65 -4.43 10.41
N GLU A 90 4.20 -4.47 11.63
CA GLU A 90 3.76 -5.39 12.69
C GLU A 90 2.28 -5.15 13.05
N ARG A 91 1.86 -3.88 13.16
CA ARG A 91 0.46 -3.55 13.40
C ARG A 91 -0.44 -4.03 12.25
N ALA A 92 -0.02 -3.80 11.01
CA ALA A 92 -0.75 -4.28 9.83
C ALA A 92 -0.84 -5.81 9.82
N LEU A 93 0.24 -6.51 10.16
CA LEU A 93 0.30 -7.96 10.30
C LEU A 93 -0.67 -8.47 11.38
N GLY A 94 -0.64 -7.88 12.58
CA GLY A 94 -1.54 -8.24 13.68
C GLY A 94 -3.02 -8.10 13.29
N ASN A 95 -3.37 -7.02 12.58
CA ASN A 95 -4.72 -6.83 12.06
C ASN A 95 -5.14 -7.95 11.08
N ARG A 96 -4.24 -8.43 10.22
CA ARG A 96 -4.54 -9.51 9.28
C ARG A 96 -4.62 -10.85 9.97
N GLN A 97 -3.73 -11.13 10.93
CA GLN A 97 -3.75 -12.35 11.71
C GLN A 97 -5.01 -12.48 12.58
N ALA A 98 -5.61 -11.36 12.98
CA ALA A 98 -6.89 -11.36 13.69
C ALA A 98 -8.11 -11.73 12.82
N VAL A 99 -7.98 -11.66 11.48
CA VAL A 99 -9.10 -11.83 10.53
C VAL A 99 -8.90 -13.00 9.58
N PHE A 100 -7.66 -13.45 9.37
CA PHE A 100 -7.33 -14.50 8.41
C PHE A 100 -6.51 -15.62 9.05
N ASP A 101 -7.02 -16.85 8.94
CA ASP A 101 -6.35 -18.04 9.46
C ASP A 101 -5.12 -18.45 8.66
N LYS A 102 -5.06 -18.03 7.38
CA LYS A 102 -4.00 -18.39 6.43
C LYS A 102 -3.37 -17.15 5.80
N PRO A 103 -2.06 -17.18 5.47
CA PRO A 103 -1.30 -16.06 4.93
C PRO A 103 -1.58 -15.72 3.45
N PHE A 104 -2.86 -15.58 3.09
CA PHE A 104 -3.31 -15.19 1.75
C PHE A 104 -4.15 -13.93 1.83
N TYR A 105 -3.50 -12.77 1.83
CA TYR A 105 -4.17 -11.47 2.01
C TYR A 105 -3.27 -10.31 1.59
N ARG A 106 -3.87 -9.13 1.47
CA ARG A 106 -3.13 -7.87 1.46
C ARG A 106 -2.64 -7.55 2.87
N LEU A 107 -1.33 -7.67 3.09
CA LEU A 107 -0.68 -7.39 4.37
C LEU A 107 -0.64 -5.88 4.66
N VAL A 108 -0.19 -5.06 3.70
CA VAL A 108 -0.16 -3.60 3.81
C VAL A 108 -0.99 -2.99 2.69
N TYR A 109 -1.88 -2.07 3.04
CA TYR A 109 -2.76 -1.36 2.10
C TYR A 109 -2.62 0.16 2.21
N GLY A 110 -1.42 0.65 1.92
CA GLY A 110 -1.14 2.07 1.74
C GLY A 110 -1.52 2.90 2.97
N ASP A 111 -2.30 3.94 2.69
CA ASP A 111 -2.79 4.90 3.68
C ASP A 111 -3.56 4.23 4.84
N SER A 112 -4.30 3.15 4.58
CA SER A 112 -5.09 2.46 5.62
C SER A 112 -4.23 1.87 6.72
N ASP A 113 -2.97 1.57 6.41
CA ASP A 113 -1.96 1.05 7.33
C ASP A 113 -0.91 2.09 7.70
N TYR A 114 -1.17 3.39 7.43
CA TYR A 114 -0.26 4.51 7.71
C TYR A 114 1.09 4.39 6.99
N LEU A 115 1.11 3.66 5.88
CA LEU A 115 2.27 3.49 5.01
C LEU A 115 1.88 3.93 3.59
N PRO A 116 1.62 5.23 3.34
CA PRO A 116 1.15 5.70 2.05
C PRO A 116 2.04 5.19 0.91
N GLY A 117 1.42 4.82 -0.22
CA GLY A 117 2.15 4.27 -1.37
C GLY A 117 2.71 2.85 -1.21
N LEU A 118 2.76 2.24 -0.02
CA LEU A 118 3.19 0.84 0.14
C LEU A 118 2.02 -0.13 -0.06
N ILE A 119 2.21 -1.12 -0.92
CA ILE A 119 1.32 -2.28 -1.02
C ILE A 119 2.15 -3.53 -0.80
N VAL A 120 1.68 -4.43 0.06
CA VAL A 120 2.29 -5.75 0.25
C VAL A 120 1.18 -6.79 0.20
N ASP A 121 1.19 -7.63 -0.83
CA ASP A 121 0.31 -8.80 -0.93
C ASP A 121 1.09 -10.06 -0.55
N ARG A 122 0.48 -10.88 0.30
CA ARG A 122 1.06 -12.12 0.82
C ARG A 122 0.41 -13.33 0.13
N PHE A 123 1.25 -14.21 -0.37
CA PHE A 123 0.90 -15.45 -1.05
C PHE A 123 1.60 -16.60 -0.33
N GLY A 124 1.10 -16.96 0.85
CA GLY A 124 1.76 -17.98 1.66
C GLY A 124 3.08 -17.45 2.23
N GLU A 125 4.15 -18.09 1.79
CA GLU A 125 5.54 -17.78 2.15
C GLU A 125 6.16 -16.72 1.23
N TYR A 126 5.43 -16.24 0.22
CA TYR A 126 5.92 -15.25 -0.74
C TYR A 126 5.25 -13.89 -0.56
N LEU A 127 5.98 -12.82 -0.89
CA LEU A 127 5.46 -11.46 -0.88
C LEU A 127 5.58 -10.83 -2.27
N VAL A 128 4.55 -10.09 -2.66
CA VAL A 128 4.58 -9.18 -3.81
C VAL A 128 4.41 -7.76 -3.30
N VAL A 129 5.43 -6.93 -3.51
CA VAL A 129 5.53 -5.58 -2.93
C VAL A 129 5.44 -4.53 -4.04
N GLN A 130 4.69 -3.46 -3.79
CA GLN A 130 4.68 -2.27 -4.64
C GLN A 130 5.02 -1.04 -3.82
N LEU A 131 5.96 -0.25 -4.33
CA LEU A 131 6.29 1.08 -3.82
C LEU A 131 5.70 2.06 -4.81
N ASN A 132 4.64 2.80 -4.49
CA ASN A 132 3.87 3.55 -5.49
C ASN A 132 4.17 5.05 -5.56
N ASN A 133 5.09 5.56 -4.74
CA ASN A 133 5.54 6.95 -4.81
C ASN A 133 7.01 7.10 -4.40
N ALA A 134 7.60 8.24 -4.76
CA ALA A 134 9.01 8.52 -4.49
C ALA A 134 9.35 8.56 -3.00
N GLY A 135 8.40 8.99 -2.15
CA GLY A 135 8.64 9.10 -0.72
C GLY A 135 8.85 7.73 -0.07
N ILE A 136 7.98 6.76 -0.34
CA ILE A 136 8.13 5.41 0.24
C ILE A 136 9.31 4.65 -0.38
N GLU A 137 9.65 4.92 -1.65
CA GLU A 137 10.76 4.29 -2.36
C GLU A 137 12.13 4.62 -1.75
N ARG A 138 12.28 5.79 -1.10
CA ARG A 138 13.50 6.14 -0.33
C ARG A 138 13.76 5.19 0.84
N PHE A 139 12.74 4.47 1.31
CA PHE A 139 12.81 3.54 2.44
C PHE A 139 12.79 2.07 2.01
N GLU A 140 12.96 1.79 0.71
CA GLU A 140 12.92 0.44 0.14
C GLU A 140 13.75 -0.58 0.92
N SER A 141 15.04 -0.30 1.15
CA SER A 141 15.93 -1.23 1.86
C SER A 141 15.47 -1.51 3.30
N ALA A 142 14.96 -0.49 4.01
CA ALA A 142 14.44 -0.65 5.36
C ALA A 142 13.13 -1.46 5.37
N ILE A 143 12.24 -1.22 4.41
CA ILE A 143 10.99 -1.97 4.25
C ILE A 143 11.29 -3.46 4.01
N PHE A 144 12.19 -3.79 3.08
CA PHE A 144 12.55 -5.18 2.82
C PHE A 144 13.23 -5.84 4.01
N THR A 145 14.14 -5.13 4.69
CA THR A 145 14.76 -5.61 5.94
C THR A 145 13.70 -5.97 6.98
N VAL A 146 12.70 -5.10 7.18
CA VAL A 146 11.60 -5.37 8.11
C VAL A 146 10.77 -6.57 7.66
N LEU A 147 10.37 -6.64 6.39
CA LEU A 147 9.56 -7.75 5.87
C LEU A 147 10.28 -9.10 6.00
N ILE A 148 11.57 -9.16 5.66
CA ILE A 148 12.39 -10.37 5.77
C ILE A 148 12.48 -10.81 7.23
N ASN A 149 12.79 -9.88 8.14
CA ASN A 149 12.95 -10.20 9.55
C ASN A 149 11.65 -10.63 10.23
N LEU A 150 10.52 -10.05 9.84
CA LEU A 150 9.22 -10.36 10.46
C LEU A 150 8.58 -11.63 9.93
N LEU A 151 8.75 -11.92 8.64
CA LEU A 151 7.95 -12.94 7.96
C LEU A 151 8.78 -14.12 7.47
N GLN A 152 10.10 -13.97 7.41
CA GLN A 152 11.04 -14.97 6.86
C GLN A 152 10.52 -15.57 5.54
N PRO A 153 10.15 -14.74 4.54
CA PRO A 153 9.52 -15.22 3.33
C PRO A 153 10.51 -16.02 2.47
N ALA A 154 10.01 -17.02 1.74
CA ALA A 154 10.78 -17.77 0.76
C ALA A 154 11.25 -16.89 -0.42
N GLY A 155 10.47 -15.85 -0.74
CA GLY A 155 10.87 -14.85 -1.73
C GLY A 155 10.01 -13.59 -1.73
N ILE A 156 10.60 -12.50 -2.22
CA ILE A 156 9.94 -11.20 -2.37
C ILE A 156 10.12 -10.71 -3.80
N LEU A 157 9.00 -10.45 -4.48
CA LEU A 157 8.95 -9.82 -5.80
C LEU A 157 8.58 -8.34 -5.65
N LEU A 158 9.42 -7.44 -6.13
CA LEU A 158 9.08 -6.04 -6.32
C LEU A 158 8.31 -5.88 -7.65
N ARG A 159 7.09 -5.34 -7.56
CA ARG A 159 6.21 -4.96 -8.67
C ARG A 159 5.99 -3.45 -8.67
N ALA A 160 7.02 -2.71 -9.07
CA ALA A 160 7.02 -1.26 -9.18
C ALA A 160 6.73 -0.81 -10.63
N ASP A 161 5.69 -1.39 -11.24
CA ASP A 161 5.26 -1.19 -12.64
C ASP A 161 3.80 -0.71 -12.75
N SER A 162 3.25 -0.16 -11.66
CA SER A 162 1.87 0.29 -11.61
C SER A 162 1.62 1.52 -12.49
N ARG A 163 0.41 1.65 -13.04
CA ARG A 163 0.01 2.83 -13.84
C ARG A 163 0.22 4.14 -13.07
N GLY A 164 -0.08 4.15 -11.77
CA GLY A 164 0.09 5.34 -10.93
C GLY A 164 1.55 5.79 -10.83
N ARG A 165 2.52 4.85 -10.77
CA ARG A 165 3.94 5.19 -10.81
C ARG A 165 4.35 5.85 -12.13
N LYS A 166 3.84 5.33 -13.25
CA LYS A 166 4.10 5.89 -14.59
C LYS A 166 3.59 7.32 -14.72
N GLU A 167 2.39 7.58 -14.19
CA GLU A 167 1.80 8.92 -14.15
C GLU A 167 2.63 9.90 -13.29
N LEU A 168 3.37 9.39 -12.30
CA LEU A 168 4.34 10.14 -11.49
C LEU A 168 5.75 10.21 -12.10
N GLY A 169 5.97 9.63 -13.29
CA GLY A 169 7.27 9.60 -13.96
C GLY A 169 8.32 8.71 -13.27
N LEU A 170 7.89 7.79 -12.41
CA LEU A 170 8.81 6.89 -11.70
C LEU A 170 9.22 5.72 -12.61
N PRO A 171 10.47 5.24 -12.51
CA PRO A 171 10.93 4.09 -13.28
C PRO A 171 10.13 2.82 -12.97
N ASP A 172 9.84 2.07 -14.02
CA ASP A 172 9.30 0.72 -13.92
C ASP A 172 10.39 -0.23 -13.42
N ARG A 173 10.08 -0.99 -12.36
CA ARG A 173 10.94 -2.07 -11.86
C ARG A 173 10.12 -3.33 -11.59
N LYS A 174 10.69 -4.47 -11.99
CA LYS A 174 10.13 -5.80 -11.73
C LYS A 174 11.28 -6.77 -11.49
N GLU A 175 11.51 -7.11 -10.24
CA GLU A 175 12.67 -7.92 -9.86
C GLU A 175 12.47 -8.65 -8.53
N VAL A 176 13.23 -9.72 -8.36
CA VAL A 176 13.30 -10.44 -7.09
C VAL A 176 14.29 -9.72 -6.19
N VAL A 177 13.84 -9.32 -5.01
CA VAL A 177 14.66 -8.59 -4.02
C VAL A 177 15.08 -9.47 -2.86
N HIS A 178 14.50 -10.67 -2.74
CA HIS A 178 14.87 -11.67 -1.75
C HIS A 178 14.48 -13.07 -2.22
N GLY A 179 15.35 -14.05 -1.99
CA GLY A 179 15.11 -15.46 -2.29
C GLY A 179 14.87 -15.72 -3.78
N GLU A 180 13.94 -16.63 -4.07
CA GLU A 180 13.47 -16.95 -5.42
C GLU A 180 11.95 -16.79 -5.47
N VAL A 181 11.40 -16.30 -6.58
CA VAL A 181 9.96 -16.15 -6.74
C VAL A 181 9.49 -16.82 -8.03
N PRO A 182 8.71 -17.92 -7.94
CA PRO A 182 8.12 -18.57 -9.10
C PRO A 182 7.27 -17.62 -9.96
N ARG A 183 7.07 -17.98 -11.23
CA ARG A 183 6.24 -17.19 -12.16
C ARG A 183 4.78 -17.09 -11.74
N GLN A 184 4.29 -18.14 -11.09
CA GLN A 184 2.95 -18.21 -10.52
C GLN A 184 3.03 -18.65 -9.06
N LEU A 185 2.21 -18.06 -8.21
CA LEU A 185 2.13 -18.40 -6.79
C LEU A 185 0.78 -19.02 -6.46
N GLU A 186 0.80 -20.08 -5.66
CA GLU A 186 -0.43 -20.66 -5.11
C GLU A 186 -1.06 -19.68 -4.12
N LEU A 187 -2.38 -19.59 -4.12
CA LEU A 187 -3.15 -18.98 -3.05
C LEU A 187 -4.39 -19.78 -2.72
N GLU A 188 -4.79 -19.74 -1.46
CA GLU A 188 -6.07 -20.26 -1.00
C GLU A 188 -6.94 -19.11 -0.51
N GLU A 189 -8.15 -19.01 -1.06
CA GLU A 189 -9.11 -18.00 -0.64
C GLU A 189 -10.50 -18.64 -0.55
N ASN A 190 -11.18 -18.49 0.59
CA ASN A 190 -12.49 -19.07 0.90
C ASN A 190 -12.63 -20.55 0.47
N GLY A 191 -11.65 -21.38 0.84
CA GLY A 191 -11.65 -22.83 0.58
C GLY A 191 -11.31 -23.26 -0.85
N VAL A 192 -10.96 -22.32 -1.75
CA VAL A 192 -10.63 -22.61 -3.15
C VAL A 192 -9.20 -22.17 -3.44
N ARG A 193 -8.46 -23.02 -4.16
CA ARG A 193 -7.05 -22.78 -4.54
C ARG A 193 -6.94 -22.20 -5.96
N PHE A 194 -5.99 -21.30 -6.15
CA PHE A 194 -5.69 -20.65 -7.42
C PHE A 194 -4.18 -20.52 -7.64
N MET A 195 -3.79 -20.30 -8.90
CA MET A 195 -2.42 -19.94 -9.28
C MET A 195 -2.39 -18.51 -9.81
N ALA A 196 -1.85 -17.58 -9.03
CA ALA A 196 -1.75 -16.18 -9.42
C ALA A 196 -0.49 -15.91 -10.26
N PRO A 197 -0.60 -15.36 -11.48
CA PRO A 197 0.57 -14.99 -12.29
C PRO A 197 1.19 -13.69 -11.78
N VAL A 198 2.00 -13.76 -10.73
CA VAL A 198 2.48 -12.57 -10.00
C VAL A 198 3.48 -11.70 -10.76
N TRP A 199 4.09 -12.22 -11.83
CA TRP A 199 5.01 -11.47 -12.68
C TRP A 199 4.28 -10.66 -13.75
N ASP A 200 3.39 -11.30 -14.49
CA ASP A 200 2.80 -10.75 -15.71
C ASP A 200 1.31 -10.39 -15.53
N GLY A 201 0.72 -10.78 -14.41
CA GLY A 201 -0.65 -10.49 -14.06
C GLY A 201 -0.90 -9.04 -13.65
N GLN A 202 -2.19 -8.69 -13.64
CA GLN A 202 -2.66 -7.37 -13.22
C GLN A 202 -2.42 -7.15 -11.72
N LYS A 203 -2.22 -5.88 -11.33
CA LYS A 203 -1.87 -5.48 -9.95
C LYS A 203 -0.65 -6.26 -9.45
N THR A 204 -0.85 -7.16 -8.48
CA THR A 204 0.15 -8.03 -7.86
C THR A 204 -0.03 -9.50 -8.26
N GLY A 205 -0.95 -9.79 -9.19
CA GLY A 205 -1.32 -11.14 -9.64
C GLY A 205 -2.66 -11.64 -9.12
N TRP A 206 -3.23 -11.02 -8.07
CA TRP A 206 -4.54 -11.37 -7.54
C TRP A 206 -5.28 -10.16 -6.96
N PHE A 207 -6.61 -10.23 -7.03
CA PHE A 207 -7.51 -9.18 -6.54
C PHE A 207 -8.11 -9.58 -5.19
N TYR A 208 -7.36 -9.39 -4.09
CA TYR A 208 -7.85 -9.70 -2.73
C TYR A 208 -9.04 -8.84 -2.29
N ASP A 209 -9.23 -7.65 -2.89
CA ASP A 209 -10.37 -6.76 -2.65
C ASP A 209 -11.73 -7.42 -2.92
N HIS A 210 -11.78 -8.37 -3.86
CA HIS A 210 -13.00 -9.12 -4.18
C HIS A 210 -13.30 -10.30 -3.25
N ARG A 211 -12.41 -10.65 -2.29
CA ARG A 211 -12.52 -11.86 -1.46
C ARG A 211 -13.89 -12.04 -0.80
N MET A 212 -14.40 -11.00 -0.14
CA MET A 212 -15.67 -11.06 0.59
C MET A 212 -16.87 -11.11 -0.36
N ALA A 213 -16.79 -10.40 -1.48
CA ALA A 213 -17.84 -10.45 -2.49
C ALA A 213 -17.91 -11.85 -3.15
N ARG A 214 -16.75 -12.45 -3.43
CA ARG A 214 -16.62 -13.82 -3.92
C ARG A 214 -17.12 -14.87 -2.92
N ALA A 215 -16.95 -14.65 -1.62
CA ALA A 215 -17.48 -15.56 -0.59
C ALA A 215 -19.02 -15.62 -0.61
N ARG A 216 -19.68 -14.47 -0.83
CA ARG A 216 -21.15 -14.39 -0.89
C ARG A 216 -21.75 -15.18 -2.04
N LEU A 217 -20.97 -15.46 -3.09
CA LEU A 217 -21.41 -16.22 -4.26
C LEU A 217 -21.96 -17.62 -3.89
N ALA A 218 -21.41 -18.27 -2.86
CA ALA A 218 -21.74 -19.64 -2.49
C ALA A 218 -23.25 -19.88 -2.29
N ALA A 219 -23.97 -18.93 -1.69
CA ALA A 219 -25.40 -19.05 -1.44
C ALA A 219 -26.27 -18.87 -2.69
N HIS A 220 -25.68 -18.44 -3.82
CA HIS A 220 -26.44 -18.02 -5.00
C HIS A 220 -26.31 -18.93 -6.21
N VAL A 221 -25.33 -19.84 -6.24
CA VAL A 221 -24.93 -20.53 -7.48
C VAL A 221 -25.28 -22.02 -7.53
N VAL A 222 -25.67 -22.66 -6.42
CA VAL A 222 -25.95 -24.10 -6.39
C VAL A 222 -26.98 -24.52 -7.46
N GLY A 223 -26.59 -25.42 -8.35
CA GLY A 223 -27.39 -26.01 -9.43
C GLY A 223 -27.77 -25.03 -10.54
N LYS A 224 -26.89 -24.08 -10.88
CA LYS A 224 -27.18 -23.01 -11.84
C LYS A 224 -26.06 -22.84 -12.84
N ASP A 225 -26.47 -22.50 -14.08
CA ASP A 225 -25.53 -22.02 -15.08
C ASP A 225 -25.00 -20.63 -14.72
N VAL A 226 -23.68 -20.48 -14.69
CA VAL A 226 -23.00 -19.22 -14.34
C VAL A 226 -22.11 -18.76 -15.50
N LEU A 227 -22.31 -17.50 -15.91
CA LEU A 227 -21.45 -16.82 -16.87
C LEU A 227 -20.52 -15.83 -16.14
N ASP A 228 -19.21 -16.09 -16.18
CA ASP A 228 -18.17 -15.20 -15.63
C ASP A 228 -17.55 -14.34 -16.75
N VAL A 229 -17.96 -13.07 -16.85
CA VAL A 229 -17.44 -12.11 -17.83
C VAL A 229 -16.36 -11.24 -17.18
N TYR A 230 -15.29 -10.94 -17.92
CA TYR A 230 -14.06 -10.31 -17.38
C TYR A 230 -13.41 -11.16 -16.27
N SER A 231 -13.42 -12.47 -16.49
CA SER A 231 -13.06 -13.49 -15.52
C SER A 231 -11.62 -13.43 -15.01
N TYR A 232 -10.72 -12.75 -15.73
CA TYR A 232 -9.28 -12.73 -15.46
C TYR A 232 -8.73 -14.17 -15.37
N ILE A 233 -8.30 -14.63 -14.20
CA ILE A 233 -7.87 -16.03 -13.99
C ILE A 233 -9.00 -16.92 -13.42
N GLY A 234 -10.26 -16.55 -13.68
CA GLY A 234 -11.45 -17.33 -13.28
C GLY A 234 -11.84 -17.16 -11.82
N GLY A 235 -11.55 -16.00 -11.21
CA GLY A 235 -11.77 -15.80 -9.77
C GLY A 235 -13.21 -15.99 -9.32
N TRP A 236 -14.19 -15.72 -10.20
CA TRP A 236 -15.61 -15.94 -9.93
C TRP A 236 -16.09 -17.29 -10.47
N GLY A 237 -15.76 -17.62 -11.72
CA GLY A 237 -16.20 -18.85 -12.38
C GLY A 237 -15.71 -20.13 -11.70
N VAL A 238 -14.42 -20.20 -11.34
CA VAL A 238 -13.87 -21.37 -10.61
C VAL A 238 -14.53 -21.52 -9.24
N ARG A 239 -14.87 -20.41 -8.58
CA ARG A 239 -15.63 -20.47 -7.32
C ARG A 239 -17.06 -20.93 -7.52
N ALA A 240 -17.73 -20.43 -8.56
CA ALA A 240 -19.08 -20.86 -8.88
C ALA A 240 -19.12 -22.38 -9.03
N ALA A 241 -18.21 -22.94 -9.84
CA ALA A 241 -18.05 -24.38 -10.00
C ALA A 241 -17.75 -25.10 -8.67
N ALA A 242 -16.81 -24.58 -7.86
CA ALA A 242 -16.49 -25.16 -6.55
C ALA A 242 -17.65 -25.11 -5.54
N PHE A 243 -18.58 -24.18 -5.72
CA PHE A 243 -19.79 -24.03 -4.91
C PHE A 243 -21.02 -24.73 -5.50
N GLY A 244 -20.83 -25.54 -6.55
CA GLY A 244 -21.87 -26.41 -7.11
C GLY A 244 -22.78 -25.75 -8.14
N ALA A 245 -22.30 -24.72 -8.84
CA ALA A 245 -22.91 -24.26 -10.10
C ALA A 245 -23.09 -25.43 -11.08
#